data_AF-A0A2V8RG67-F1
#
_entry.id   AF-A0A2V8RG67-F1
#
_cell.length_a   1.000
_cell.length_b   1.000
_cell.length_c   1.000
_cell.angle_alpha   90.00
_cell.angle_beta   90.00
_cell.angle_gamma   90.00
#
_symmetry.space_group_name_H-M   'P 1'
#
loop_
_entity.id
_entity.type
_entity.pdbx_description
1 polymer ?
#
loop_
_entity_poly.entity_id
_entity_poly.type
_entity_poly.pdbx_seq_one_letter_code
_entity_poly.pdbx_strand_id
1 'polypeptide(L)'
;MKRVGILVGRENTFPAALIRNINERGQGAVTADFIRLGGVRYDAPPPYDLVIDRISHEVPFYRATLKRLALEGAIIINNPFWWSADDKFFNFSLARKLGVAIPRTVLLP
;
A
#
# COMPACT_ATOMS: atom_id res chain seq x y z
N MET A 1 -4.46 1.41 -21.46
CA MET A 1 -5.07 0.61 -20.37
C MET A 1 -4.28 0.88 -19.11
N LYS A 2 -4.94 1.25 -18.01
CA LYS A 2 -4.29 1.47 -16.71
C LYS A 2 -4.22 0.17 -15.94
N ARG A 3 -3.07 -0.10 -15.30
CA ARG A 3 -2.83 -1.34 -14.55
C ARG A 3 -2.72 -1.07 -13.05
N VAL A 4 -3.46 -1.85 -12.28
CA VAL A 4 -3.48 -1.82 -10.82
C VAL A 4 -2.88 -3.12 -10.28
N GLY A 5 -1.80 -3.01 -9.52
CA GLY A 5 -1.16 -4.16 -8.86
C GLY A 5 -1.62 -4.27 -7.41
N ILE A 6 -2.00 -5.46 -6.95
CA ILE A 6 -2.35 -5.70 -5.55
C ILE A 6 -1.24 -6.55 -4.91
N LEU A 7 -0.47 -5.95 -3.99
CA LEU A 7 0.60 -6.61 -3.26
C LEU A 7 0.08 -7.07 -1.90
N VAL A 8 0.10 -8.39 -1.66
CA VAL A 8 -0.55 -8.99 -0.50
C VAL A 8 0.33 -10.05 0.16
N GLY A 9 0.09 -10.27 1.46
CA GLY A 9 0.66 -11.38 2.20
C GLY A 9 -0.27 -12.59 2.17
N ARG A 10 -0.65 -13.08 3.35
CA ARG A 10 -1.52 -14.26 3.54
C ARG A 10 -3.02 -13.96 3.55
N GLU A 11 -3.41 -12.74 3.21
CA GLU A 11 -4.83 -12.33 3.18
C GLU A 11 -5.49 -12.84 1.89
N ASN A 12 -6.57 -13.63 2.01
CA ASN A 12 -7.11 -14.37 0.87
C ASN A 12 -8.53 -13.95 0.44
N THR A 13 -9.26 -13.16 1.23
CA THR A 13 -10.68 -12.83 0.97
C THR A 13 -10.85 -11.45 0.34
N PHE A 14 -10.29 -10.40 0.95
CA PHE A 14 -10.41 -9.03 0.46
C PHE A 14 -9.70 -8.79 -0.89
N PRO A 15 -8.45 -9.21 -1.10
CA PRO A 15 -7.73 -8.90 -2.34
C PRO A 15 -8.39 -9.44 -3.61
N ALA A 16 -8.87 -10.68 -3.57
CA ALA A 16 -9.54 -11.29 -4.72
C ALA A 16 -10.87 -10.58 -5.04
N ALA A 17 -11.63 -10.17 -4.02
CA ALA A 17 -12.85 -9.40 -4.20
C ALA A 17 -12.58 -8.01 -4.78
N LEU A 18 -11.52 -7.34 -4.32
CA LEU A 18 -11.11 -6.04 -4.82
C LEU A 18 -10.67 -6.10 -6.30
N ILE A 19 -9.84 -7.08 -6.66
CA ILE A 19 -9.40 -7.30 -8.05
C ILE A 19 -10.60 -7.48 -8.96
N ARG A 20 -11.54 -8.36 -8.59
CA ARG A 20 -12.76 -8.61 -9.37
C ARG A 20 -13.55 -7.31 -9.56
N ASN A 21 -13.76 -6.54 -8.48
CA ASN A 21 -14.54 -5.31 -8.56
C ASN A 21 -13.86 -4.22 -9.42
N ILE A 22 -12.54 -4.07 -9.35
CA ILE A 22 -11.80 -3.15 -10.21
C ILE A 22 -11.94 -3.56 -11.67
N ASN A 23 -11.79 -4.85 -11.99
CA ASN A 23 -11.91 -5.34 -13.36
C ASN A 23 -13.34 -5.16 -13.92
N GLU A 24 -14.37 -5.47 -13.12
CA GLU A 24 -15.78 -5.28 -13.48
C GLU A 24 -16.10 -3.81 -13.77
N ARG A 25 -15.71 -2.90 -12.87
CA ARG A 25 -15.97 -1.46 -13.03
C ARG A 25 -15.08 -0.82 -14.09
N GLY A 26 -13.87 -1.35 -14.27
CA GLY A 26 -12.87 -0.84 -15.20
C GLY A 26 -13.21 -1.13 -16.66
N GLN A 27 -14.05 -2.12 -16.94
CA GLN A 27 -14.55 -2.47 -18.29
C GLN A 27 -13.41 -2.56 -19.33
N GLY A 28 -12.24 -3.06 -18.93
CA GLY A 28 -11.05 -3.18 -19.78
C GLY A 28 -10.21 -1.91 -19.93
N ALA A 29 -10.70 -0.72 -19.54
CA ALA A 29 -9.90 0.50 -19.48
C ALA A 29 -8.92 0.48 -18.29
N VAL A 30 -9.34 -0.14 -17.18
CA VAL A 30 -8.55 -0.41 -15.98
C VAL A 30 -8.57 -1.91 -15.70
N THR A 31 -7.39 -2.48 -15.44
CA THR A 31 -7.26 -3.89 -15.04
C THR A 31 -6.47 -4.02 -13.76
N ALA A 32 -6.79 -5.06 -12.99
CA ALA A 32 -6.18 -5.37 -11.71
C ALA A 32 -5.73 -6.83 -11.66
N ASP A 33 -4.54 -7.06 -11.10
CA ASP A 33 -3.99 -8.39 -10.88
C ASP A 33 -3.09 -8.43 -9.62
N PHE A 34 -2.82 -9.65 -9.14
CA PHE A 34 -1.88 -9.85 -8.05
C PHE A 34 -0.45 -9.58 -8.52
N ILE A 35 0.27 -8.77 -7.75
CA ILE A 35 1.69 -8.55 -8.02
C ILE A 35 2.46 -9.84 -7.73
N ARG A 36 3.26 -10.27 -8.70
CA ARG A 36 4.29 -11.29 -8.52
C ARG A 36 5.66 -10.62 -8.59
N LEU A 37 6.38 -10.64 -7.48
CA LEU A 37 7.72 -10.05 -7.39
C LEU A 37 8.79 -11.14 -7.44
N GLY A 38 9.76 -10.92 -8.32
CA GLY A 38 11.09 -11.54 -8.25
C GLY A 38 12.12 -10.50 -7.81
N GLY A 39 13.37 -10.63 -8.29
CA GLY A 39 14.36 -9.57 -8.12
C GLY A 39 13.94 -8.29 -8.86
N VAL A 40 14.09 -7.14 -8.20
CA VAL A 40 13.78 -5.83 -8.78
C VAL A 40 15.08 -5.11 -9.07
N ARG A 41 15.32 -4.79 -10.34
CA ARG A 41 16.47 -3.97 -10.74
C ARG A 41 16.21 -2.51 -10.45
N TYR A 42 17.27 -1.75 -10.21
CA TYR A 42 17.17 -0.32 -9.96
C TYR A 42 16.65 0.47 -11.19
N ASP A 43 16.78 -0.08 -12.40
CA ASP A 43 16.41 0.54 -13.68
C ASP A 43 15.16 -0.08 -14.32
N ALA A 44 14.46 -0.97 -13.63
CA ALA A 44 13.26 -1.60 -14.16
C ALA A 44 12.09 -0.60 -14.21
N PRO A 45 11.38 -0.50 -15.35
CA PRO A 45 10.19 0.34 -15.43
C PRO A 45 9.07 -0.22 -14.53
N PRO A 46 8.19 0.65 -14.00
CA PRO A 46 7.12 0.21 -13.11
C PRO A 46 6.07 -0.60 -13.90
N PRO A 47 5.74 -1.84 -13.47
CA PRO A 47 4.81 -2.70 -14.20
C PRO A 47 3.33 -2.29 -14.04
N TYR A 48 3.04 -1.37 -13.10
CA TYR A 48 1.70 -0.90 -12.75
C TYR A 48 1.69 0.61 -12.63
N ASP A 49 0.58 1.24 -13.06
CA ASP A 49 0.33 2.67 -12.84
C ASP A 49 0.00 2.96 -11.37
N LEU A 50 -0.66 2.01 -10.71
CA LEU A 50 -1.05 2.09 -9.31
C LEU A 50 -0.81 0.76 -8.59
N VAL A 51 -0.30 0.81 -7.37
CA VAL A 51 -0.15 -0.36 -6.50
C VAL A 51 -0.91 -0.16 -5.20
N ILE A 52 -1.70 -1.18 -4.82
CA ILE A 52 -2.34 -1.29 -3.52
C ILE A 52 -1.50 -2.23 -2.66
N ASP A 53 -0.84 -1.66 -1.66
CA ASP A 53 0.00 -2.32 -0.67
C ASP A 53 -0.79 -2.81 0.53
N ARG A 54 -0.70 -4.10 0.80
CA ARG A 54 -1.31 -4.77 1.95
C ARG A 54 -0.30 -5.52 2.82
N ILE A 55 1.01 -5.41 2.58
CA ILE A 55 2.01 -6.27 3.26
C ILE A 55 3.41 -5.65 3.41
N SER A 56 3.73 -4.54 2.75
CA SER A 56 5.07 -3.95 2.86
C SER A 56 5.40 -3.49 4.29
N HIS A 57 4.35 -3.38 5.13
CA HIS A 57 4.48 -3.08 6.53
C HIS A 57 5.25 -4.17 7.33
N GLU A 58 5.29 -5.41 6.84
CA GLU A 58 5.99 -6.50 7.52
C GLU A 58 7.37 -6.79 6.93
N VAL A 59 7.56 -6.57 5.62
CA VAL A 59 8.73 -7.06 4.89
C VAL A 59 9.54 -5.91 4.26
N PRO A 60 10.79 -5.68 4.69
CA PRO A 60 11.64 -4.61 4.16
C PRO A 60 11.84 -4.63 2.64
N PHE A 61 11.94 -5.82 2.03
CA PHE A 61 12.10 -5.99 0.59
C PHE A 61 10.92 -5.41 -0.21
N TYR A 62 9.68 -5.70 0.22
CA TYR A 62 8.48 -5.15 -0.42
C TYR A 62 8.43 -3.64 -0.30
N ARG A 63 8.80 -3.10 0.86
CA ARG A 63 8.81 -1.65 1.09
C ARG A 63 9.84 -0.93 0.22
N ALA A 64 11.05 -1.47 0.11
CA ALA A 64 12.07 -0.94 -0.79
C ALA A 64 11.60 -0.97 -2.24
N THR A 65 10.94 -2.06 -2.65
CA THR A 65 10.33 -2.20 -3.97
C THR A 65 9.28 -1.12 -4.23
N LEU A 66 8.34 -0.91 -3.30
CA LEU A 66 7.28 0.10 -3.47
C LEU A 66 7.82 1.52 -3.50
N LYS A 67 8.82 1.86 -2.67
CA LYS A 67 9.52 3.16 -2.75
C LYS A 67 10.17 3.36 -4.11
N ARG A 68 10.77 2.31 -4.68
CA ARG A 68 11.37 2.37 -6.01
C ARG A 68 10.32 2.58 -7.11
N LEU A 69 9.19 1.89 -7.04
CA LEU A 69 8.08 2.07 -7.98
C LEU A 69 7.49 3.48 -7.88
N ALA A 70 7.33 4.01 -6.66
CA ALA A 70 6.92 5.39 -6.44
C ALA A 70 7.89 6.40 -7.07
N LEU A 71 9.20 6.14 -6.98
CA LEU A 71 10.23 6.96 -7.60
C LEU A 71 10.12 7.00 -9.14
N GLU A 72 9.66 5.92 -9.80
CA GLU A 72 9.36 5.92 -11.24
C GLU A 72 7.97 6.45 -11.60
N GLY A 73 7.24 7.02 -10.65
CA GLY A 73 5.93 7.62 -10.90
C GLY A 73 4.74 6.67 -10.79
N ALA A 74 4.92 5.44 -10.28
CA ALA A 74 3.77 4.61 -9.90
C ALA A 74 3.09 5.20 -8.66
N ILE A 75 1.76 5.24 -8.65
CA ILE A 75 0.99 5.66 -7.48
C ILE A 75 0.94 4.49 -6.49
N ILE A 76 1.31 4.71 -5.24
CA ILE A 76 1.30 3.64 -4.23
C ILE A 76 0.32 4.00 -3.10
N ILE A 77 -0.60 3.07 -2.80
CA ILE A 77 -1.58 3.19 -1.73
C ILE A 77 -1.36 2.02 -0.75
N ASN A 78 -0.97 2.22 0.50
CA ASN A 78 -0.66 3.50 1.13
C ASN A 78 0.72 4.01 0.73
N ASN A 79 0.98 5.30 0.98
CA ASN A 79 2.26 5.92 0.68
C ASN A 79 3.41 5.15 1.38
N PRO A 80 4.40 4.60 0.65
CA PRO A 80 5.42 3.70 1.19
C PRO A 80 6.49 4.43 2.01
N PHE A 81 6.48 5.77 2.01
CA PHE A 81 7.31 6.61 2.86
C PHE A 81 6.62 6.92 4.20
N TRP A 82 5.32 6.64 4.30
CA TRP A 82 4.52 6.94 5.48
C TRP A 82 4.16 5.66 6.23
N TRP A 83 4.89 5.42 7.33
CA TRP A 83 4.75 4.23 8.17
C TRP A 83 3.79 4.42 9.36
N SER A 84 2.92 5.43 9.31
CA SER A 84 2.27 5.88 10.55
C SER A 84 1.27 4.90 11.13
N ALA A 85 0.77 3.90 10.39
CA ALA A 85 -0.27 3.02 10.92
C ALA A 85 0.15 2.30 12.22
N ASP A 86 1.45 2.06 12.42
CA ASP A 86 1.97 1.45 13.66
C ASP A 86 2.66 2.44 14.61
N ASP A 87 2.72 3.73 14.28
CA ASP A 87 3.17 4.77 15.21
C ASP A 87 2.01 5.19 16.13
N LYS A 88 1.73 4.32 17.11
CA LYS A 88 0.56 4.45 17.99
C LYS A 88 0.55 5.78 18.73
N PHE A 89 1.69 6.21 19.27
CA PHE A 89 1.76 7.45 20.04
C PHE A 89 1.52 8.68 19.16
N PHE A 90 2.13 8.74 17.98
CA PHE A 90 1.86 9.81 17.03
C PHE A 90 0.38 9.79 16.59
N ASN A 91 -0.18 8.63 16.27
CA ASN A 91 -1.57 8.52 15.82
C ASN A 91 -2.56 9.04 16.88
N PHE A 92 -2.39 8.68 18.15
CA PHE A 92 -3.22 9.22 19.23
C PHE A 92 -3.03 10.74 19.39
N SER A 93 -1.79 11.23 19.28
CA SER A 93 -1.48 12.66 19.34
C SER A 93 -2.15 13.43 18.20
N LEU A 94 -2.11 12.91 16.97
CA LEU A 94 -2.76 13.48 15.80
C LEU A 94 -4.29 13.46 15.95
N ALA A 95 -4.87 12.32 16.34
CA ALA A 95 -6.31 12.19 16.56
C ALA A 95 -6.82 13.22 17.59
N ARG A 96 -6.10 13.38 18.71
CA ARG A 96 -6.44 14.38 19.73
C ARG A 96 -6.40 15.82 19.19
N LYS A 97 -5.39 16.14 18.37
CA LYS A 97 -5.24 17.46 17.72
C LYS A 97 -6.39 17.76 16.75
N LEU A 98 -6.89 16.73 16.07
CA LEU A 98 -8.03 16.82 15.15
C LEU A 98 -9.40 16.81 15.85
N GLY A 99 -9.45 16.72 17.19
CA GLY A 99 -10.69 16.68 17.95
C GLY A 99 -11.37 15.31 17.99
N VAL A 100 -10.68 14.25 17.57
CA VAL A 100 -11.17 12.86 17.67
C VAL A 100 -10.96 12.37 19.10
N ALA A 101 -11.98 11.72 19.67
CA ALA A 101 -11.89 11.12 20.99
C ALA A 101 -10.84 10.00 21.02
N ILE A 102 -9.98 9.99 22.05
CA ILE A 102 -8.93 8.99 22.26
C ILE A 102 -8.97 8.48 23.71
N PRO A 103 -8.47 7.27 24.00
CA PRO A 103 -8.21 6.85 25.37
C PRO A 103 -7.16 7.76 26.04
N ARG A 104 -7.04 7.69 27.37
CA ARG A 104 -5.91 8.31 28.07
C ARG A 104 -4.61 7.66 27.59
N THR A 105 -3.69 8.45 27.05
CA THR A 105 -2.45 7.97 26.41
C THR A 105 -1.24 8.70 26.97
N VAL A 106 -0.17 7.94 27.25
CA VAL A 106 1.15 8.46 27.65
C VAL A 106 2.23 7.60 26.97
N LEU A 107 3.38 8.20 26.64
CA LEU A 107 4.59 7.49 26.19
C LEU A 107 5.58 7.44 27.35
N LEU A 108 6.06 6.25 27.69
CA LEU A 108 7.04 6.03 28.75
C LEU A 108 8.38 5.60 28.14
N PRO A 109 9.52 5.90 28.79
CA PRO A 109 10.83 5.43 28.37
C PRO A 109 11.01 3.92 28.55
#